data_AF-A0AAN8ITT3-F1
#
_entry.id   AF-A0AAN8ITT3-F1
#
_cell.length_a   1.000
_cell.length_b   1.000
_cell.length_c   1.000
_cell.angle_alpha   90.00
_cell.angle_beta   90.00
_cell.angle_gamma   90.00
#
_symmetry.space_group_name_H-M   'P 1'
#
loop_
_entity.id
_entity.type
_entity.pdbx_description
1 polymer ?
#
loop_
_entity_poly.entity_id
_entity_poly.type
_entity_poly.pdbx_seq_one_letter_code
_entity_poly.pdbx_strand_id
1 'polypeptide(L)'
;MLVKANAYAYNTSSVEEVVLLLDPGAQNSFITTSTTHRLRLPIYDRKERTFLTFGGHETTEVTGVVDVDLLDFSDRILKVHLTSKDIITSTQVPPRLSDADFKFLRDNRLPIPSCTSSRPVMPDILIGIDNYWDVLLQEPPVCLPSGMVLTYTRFGTVVSGNSVFLSGYRRAQIPMKCIHHSRQTMKSQGDSGHLTL
;
A
#
# COMPACT_ATOMS: atom_id res chain seq x y z
N MET A 1 3.87 -1.80 7.81
CA MET A 1 2.42 -2.06 7.61
C MET A 1 2.27 -3.09 6.50
N LEU A 2 1.38 -4.08 6.62
CA LEU A 2 1.27 -5.16 5.62
C LEU A 2 -0.06 -5.10 4.86
N VAL A 3 0.00 -5.27 3.55
CA VAL A 3 -1.17 -5.40 2.66
C VAL A 3 -0.91 -6.47 1.60
N LYS A 4 -1.96 -7.17 1.18
CA LYS A 4 -1.92 -8.07 0.02
C LYS A 4 -2.29 -7.28 -1.22
N ALA A 5 -1.56 -7.48 -2.30
CA ALA A 5 -1.84 -6.91 -3.60
C ALA A 5 -1.73 -8.00 -4.67
N ASN A 6 -2.27 -7.72 -5.85
CA ASN A 6 -2.08 -8.58 -7.02
C ASN A 6 -1.01 -7.96 -7.92
N ALA A 7 -0.03 -8.75 -8.33
CA ALA A 7 1.03 -8.35 -9.25
C ALA A 7 0.90 -9.15 -10.55
N TYR A 8 1.08 -8.50 -11.69
CA TYR A 8 1.14 -9.21 -12.97
C TYR A 8 2.44 -10.02 -13.10
N ALA A 9 2.30 -11.26 -13.56
CA ALA A 9 3.44 -12.04 -14.02
C ALA A 9 3.84 -11.58 -15.44
N TYR A 10 5.15 -11.52 -15.70
CA TYR A 10 5.71 -10.92 -16.90
C TYR A 10 5.20 -11.56 -18.20
N ASN A 11 4.83 -10.73 -19.18
CA ASN A 11 4.28 -11.14 -20.48
C ASN A 11 3.12 -12.14 -20.38
N THR A 12 2.35 -12.08 -19.29
CA THR A 12 1.12 -12.86 -19.12
C THR A 12 -0.03 -11.93 -18.74
N SER A 13 -1.26 -12.41 -18.90
CA SER A 13 -2.44 -11.79 -18.30
C SER A 13 -2.74 -12.34 -16.90
N SER A 14 -1.87 -13.17 -16.35
CA SER A 14 -2.06 -13.75 -15.02
C SER A 14 -1.54 -12.82 -13.94
N VAL A 15 -2.27 -12.80 -12.83
CA VAL A 15 -1.91 -12.07 -11.62
C VAL A 15 -1.69 -13.05 -10.49
N GLU A 16 -0.72 -12.75 -9.63
CA GLU A 16 -0.48 -13.51 -8.42
C GLU A 16 -0.51 -12.59 -7.20
N GLU A 17 -0.95 -13.13 -6.07
CA GLU A 17 -0.91 -12.41 -4.81
C GLU A 17 0.56 -12.20 -4.36
N VAL A 18 0.84 -10.99 -3.89
CA VAL A 18 2.07 -10.59 -3.23
C VAL A 18 1.75 -9.87 -1.92
N VAL A 19 2.63 -9.99 -0.94
CA VAL A 19 2.54 -9.23 0.30
C VAL A 19 3.48 -8.03 0.24
N LEU A 20 2.91 -6.84 0.37
CA LEU A 20 3.65 -5.59 0.46
C LEU A 20 3.89 -5.23 1.93
N LEU A 21 5.13 -4.88 2.26
CA LEU A 21 5.49 -4.17 3.47
C LEU A 21 5.65 -2.68 3.14
N LEU A 22 4.77 -1.84 3.67
CA LEU A 22 4.90 -0.39 3.56
C LEU A 22 5.79 0.11 4.68
N ASP A 23 6.93 0.69 4.31
CA ASP A 23 7.97 1.19 5.20
C ASP A 23 8.47 2.57 4.72
N PRO A 24 7.88 3.66 5.21
CA PRO A 24 8.33 5.01 4.86
C PRO A 24 9.72 5.35 5.43
N GLY A 25 10.30 4.49 6.28
CA GLY A 25 11.66 4.65 6.79
C GLY A 25 12.75 4.16 5.81
N ALA A 26 12.37 3.40 4.79
CA ALA A 26 13.27 2.97 3.73
C ALA A 26 13.30 4.01 2.60
N GLN A 27 14.50 4.37 2.13
CA GLN A 27 14.65 5.34 1.03
C GLN A 27 14.18 4.77 -0.32
N ASN A 28 14.43 3.48 -0.55
CA ASN A 28 14.15 2.80 -1.80
C ASN A 28 13.19 1.63 -1.57
N SER A 29 12.49 1.25 -2.64
CA SER A 29 11.64 0.07 -2.67
C SER A 29 12.38 -1.17 -3.19
N PHE A 30 12.01 -2.33 -2.66
CA PHE A 30 12.69 -3.60 -2.93
C PHE A 30 11.72 -4.73 -3.25
N ILE A 31 12.18 -5.72 -4.03
CA ILE A 31 11.48 -6.97 -4.29
C ILE A 31 12.42 -8.16 -4.00
N THR A 32 11.88 -9.23 -3.42
CA THR A 32 12.70 -10.43 -3.20
C THR A 32 13.06 -11.10 -4.52
N THR A 33 14.29 -11.61 -4.64
CA THR A 33 14.72 -12.40 -5.80
C THR A 33 13.82 -13.62 -6.03
N SER A 34 13.30 -14.24 -4.97
CA SER A 34 12.31 -15.32 -5.10
C SER A 34 11.03 -14.87 -5.80
N THR A 35 10.53 -13.67 -5.49
CA THR A 35 9.31 -13.13 -6.11
C THR A 35 9.55 -12.73 -7.57
N THR A 36 10.72 -12.19 -7.91
CA THR A 36 11.06 -11.90 -9.31
C THR A 36 11.08 -13.17 -10.15
N HIS A 37 11.64 -14.27 -9.64
CA HIS A 37 11.61 -15.58 -10.30
C HIS A 37 10.19 -16.13 -10.43
N ARG A 38 9.40 -16.08 -9.36
CA ARG A 38 8.01 -16.55 -9.33
C ARG A 38 7.17 -15.84 -10.39
N LEU A 39 7.22 -14.50 -10.42
CA LEU A 39 6.50 -13.66 -11.38
C LEU A 39 7.16 -13.56 -12.76
N ARG A 40 8.32 -14.22 -12.95
CA ARG A 40 9.13 -14.21 -14.19
C ARG A 40 9.54 -12.82 -14.65
N LEU A 41 9.71 -11.89 -13.72
CA LEU A 41 10.01 -10.49 -13.99
C LEU A 41 11.44 -10.33 -14.52
N PRO A 42 11.65 -9.56 -15.61
CA PRO A 42 12.97 -9.26 -16.11
C PRO A 42 13.74 -8.39 -15.10
N ILE A 43 15.01 -8.72 -14.90
CA ILE A 43 15.91 -7.95 -14.05
C ILE A 43 16.93 -7.27 -14.97
N TYR A 44 17.00 -5.94 -14.91
CA TYR A 44 17.96 -5.14 -15.69
C TYR A 44 18.87 -4.31 -14.76
N ASP A 45 19.83 -3.56 -15.33
CA ASP A 45 20.79 -2.72 -14.58
C ASP A 45 21.42 -3.48 -13.39
N ARG A 46 21.97 -4.66 -13.67
CA ARG A 46 22.65 -5.48 -12.66
C ARG A 46 24.01 -4.86 -12.33
N LYS A 47 24.19 -4.48 -11.06
CA LYS A 47 25.43 -3.90 -10.56
C LYS A 47 25.54 -4.06 -9.05
N GLU A 48 26.75 -3.89 -8.54
CA GLU A 48 26.98 -3.76 -7.11
C GLU A 48 26.30 -2.51 -6.58
N ARG A 49 25.53 -2.67 -5.50
CA ARG A 49 24.95 -1.56 -4.75
C ARG A 49 25.24 -1.77 -3.27
N THR A 50 25.57 -0.67 -2.61
CA THR A 50 25.82 -0.62 -1.17
C THR A 50 24.59 -0.09 -0.47
N PHE A 51 24.10 -0.83 0.52
CA PHE A 51 22.95 -0.48 1.35
C PHE A 51 23.41 -0.19 2.77
N LEU A 52 23.02 0.99 3.26
CA LEU A 52 23.21 1.40 4.64
C LEU A 52 21.90 1.22 5.40
N THR A 53 21.95 0.47 6.49
CA THR A 53 20.79 0.18 7.34
C THR A 53 20.95 0.80 8.72
N PHE A 54 19.87 0.80 9.52
CA PHE A 54 19.91 1.31 10.88
C PHE A 54 21.04 0.67 11.69
N GLY A 55 21.70 1.48 12.54
CA GLY A 55 22.88 1.04 13.29
C GLY A 55 24.19 1.12 12.50
N GLY A 56 24.18 1.69 11.29
CA GLY A 56 25.39 1.89 10.47
C GLY A 56 25.87 0.60 9.80
N HIS A 57 25.01 -0.43 9.75
CA HIS A 57 25.36 -1.69 9.11
C HIS A 57 25.29 -1.55 7.59
N GLU A 58 26.43 -1.81 6.95
CA GLU A 58 26.65 -1.67 5.52
C GLU A 58 26.70 -3.06 4.87
N THR A 59 26.02 -3.22 3.73
CA THR A 59 26.08 -4.42 2.91
C THR A 59 26.23 -4.05 1.45
N THR A 60 27.17 -4.68 0.76
CA THR A 60 27.33 -4.55 -0.69
C THR A 60 26.98 -5.87 -1.35
N GLU A 61 26.08 -5.83 -2.33
CA GLU A 61 25.67 -7.03 -3.06
C GLU A 61 25.31 -6.65 -4.51
N VAL A 62 25.36 -7.63 -5.42
CA VAL A 62 24.90 -7.44 -6.80
C VAL A 62 23.38 -7.46 -6.82
N THR A 63 22.79 -6.34 -7.21
CA THR A 63 21.34 -6.17 -7.33
C THR A 63 20.98 -5.70 -8.74
N GLY A 64 19.71 -5.81 -9.12
CA GLY A 64 19.17 -5.27 -10.37
C GLY A 64 17.93 -4.42 -10.12
N VAL A 65 17.39 -3.85 -11.18
CA VAL A 65 16.12 -3.11 -11.18
C VAL A 65 15.05 -3.97 -11.82
N VAL A 66 13.84 -3.88 -11.28
CA VAL A 66 12.66 -4.63 -11.69
C VAL A 66 11.45 -3.71 -11.70
N ASP A 67 10.69 -3.75 -12.78
CA ASP A 67 9.40 -3.07 -12.89
C ASP A 67 8.27 -4.04 -12.56
N VAL A 68 7.34 -3.62 -11.71
CA VAL A 68 6.18 -4.43 -11.33
C VAL A 68 4.90 -3.63 -11.53
N ASP A 69 3.94 -4.24 -12.21
CA ASP A 69 2.58 -3.71 -12.35
C ASP A 69 1.70 -4.33 -11.26
N LEU A 70 1.34 -3.52 -10.26
CA LEU A 70 0.44 -3.87 -9.17
C LEU A 70 -0.98 -3.42 -9.48
N LEU A 71 -1.97 -4.28 -9.27
CA LEU A 71 -3.38 -3.94 -9.43
C LEU A 71 -3.95 -3.35 -8.14
N ASP A 72 -4.48 -2.14 -8.25
CA ASP A 72 -5.24 -1.51 -7.16
C ASP A 72 -6.67 -2.06 -7.07
N PHE A 73 -7.40 -1.71 -6.00
CA PHE A 73 -8.77 -2.18 -5.77
C PHE A 73 -9.78 -1.69 -6.82
N SER A 74 -9.40 -0.74 -7.69
CA SER A 74 -10.20 -0.22 -8.81
C SER A 74 -9.74 -0.80 -10.16
N ASP A 75 -9.00 -1.91 -10.15
CA ASP A 75 -8.43 -2.57 -11.32
C ASP A 75 -7.49 -1.67 -12.15
N ARG A 76 -6.93 -0.62 -11.54
CA ARG A 76 -5.92 0.24 -12.19
C ARG A 76 -4.53 -0.21 -11.81
N ILE A 77 -3.63 -0.10 -12.77
CA ILE A 77 -2.23 -0.45 -12.60
C ILE A 77 -1.50 0.67 -11.85
N LEU A 78 -0.76 0.30 -10.81
CA LEU A 78 0.34 1.07 -10.26
C LEU A 78 1.64 0.38 -10.68
N LYS A 79 2.42 1.04 -11.55
CA LYS A 79 3.77 0.60 -11.88
C LYS A 79 4.72 1.08 -10.78
N VAL A 80 5.51 0.16 -10.23
CA VAL A 80 6.55 0.46 -9.25
C VAL A 80 7.91 0.02 -9.75
N HIS A 81 8.93 0.83 -9.45
CA HIS A 81 10.33 0.56 -9.78
C HIS A 81 11.04 0.05 -8.51
N LEU A 82 11.54 -1.18 -8.56
CA LEU A 82 12.04 -1.89 -7.38
C LEU A 82 13.49 -2.35 -7.58
N THR A 83 14.24 -2.40 -6.49
CA THR A 83 15.56 -3.05 -6.48
C THR A 83 15.43 -4.51 -6.06
N SER A 84 15.99 -5.44 -6.83
CA SER A 84 15.97 -6.87 -6.47
C SER A 84 16.99 -7.17 -5.36
N LYS A 85 16.58 -7.86 -4.30
CA LYS A 85 17.45 -8.28 -3.19
C LYS A 85 16.97 -9.61 -2.61
N ASP A 86 17.86 -10.48 -2.12
CA ASP A 86 17.44 -11.78 -1.58
C ASP A 86 16.65 -11.65 -0.28
N ILE A 87 17.09 -10.76 0.61
CA ILE A 87 16.47 -10.51 1.92
C ILE A 87 16.14 -9.02 2.04
N ILE A 88 14.85 -8.69 2.00
CA ILE A 88 14.39 -7.29 2.10
C ILE A 88 14.01 -6.89 3.53
N THR A 89 13.63 -7.87 4.36
CA THR A 89 13.29 -7.68 5.78
C THR A 89 13.26 -9.02 6.51
N SER A 90 13.16 -8.99 7.83
CA SER A 90 12.80 -10.18 8.62
C SER A 90 11.30 -10.51 8.48
N THR A 91 10.93 -11.72 8.88
CA THR A 91 9.52 -12.11 8.93
C THR A 91 8.72 -11.16 9.82
N GLN A 92 7.60 -10.68 9.29
CA GLN A 92 6.73 -9.72 9.95
C GLN A 92 5.56 -10.43 10.63
N VAL A 93 5.13 -9.95 11.79
CA VAL A 93 3.91 -10.45 12.45
C VAL A 93 2.86 -9.36 12.32
N PRO A 94 1.78 -9.57 11.55
CA PRO A 94 0.70 -8.59 11.45
C PRO A 94 0.08 -8.30 12.82
N PRO A 95 -0.37 -7.06 13.08
CA PRO A 95 -1.06 -6.74 14.33
C PRO A 95 -2.31 -7.58 14.52
N ARG A 96 -2.54 -8.04 15.75
CA ARG A 96 -3.79 -8.73 16.13
C ARG A 96 -4.86 -7.69 16.43
N LEU A 97 -5.96 -7.73 15.67
CA LEU A 97 -7.15 -6.96 15.97
C LEU A 97 -7.99 -7.67 17.04
N SER A 98 -8.53 -6.89 17.98
CA SER A 98 -9.44 -7.39 19.01
C SER A 98 -10.85 -7.62 18.46
N ASP A 99 -11.68 -8.37 19.20
CA ASP A 99 -13.10 -8.54 18.84
C ASP A 99 -13.85 -7.21 18.80
N ALA A 100 -13.47 -6.27 19.68
CA ALA A 100 -13.99 -4.91 19.69
C ALA A 100 -13.64 -4.16 18.40
N ASP A 101 -12.41 -4.31 17.89
CA ASP A 101 -11.99 -3.72 16.62
C ASP A 101 -12.77 -4.33 15.45
N PHE A 102 -12.89 -5.66 15.39
CA PHE A 102 -13.68 -6.32 14.35
C PHE A 102 -15.16 -5.93 14.39
N LYS A 103 -15.74 -5.78 15.59
CA LYS A 103 -17.11 -5.28 15.75
C LYS A 103 -17.21 -3.85 15.23
N PHE A 104 -16.29 -2.96 15.63
CA PHE A 104 -16.26 -1.57 15.18
C PHE A 104 -16.13 -1.47 13.65
N LEU A 105 -15.26 -2.25 13.02
CA LEU A 105 -15.12 -2.28 11.56
C LEU A 105 -16.44 -2.69 10.88
N ARG A 106 -17.10 -3.75 11.37
CA ARG A 106 -18.39 -4.21 10.83
C ARG A 106 -19.51 -3.20 11.01
N ASP A 107 -19.69 -2.67 12.22
CA ASP A 107 -20.75 -1.72 12.55
C ASP A 107 -20.64 -0.45 11.69
N ASN A 108 -19.41 -0.02 11.37
CA ASN A 108 -19.14 1.18 10.57
C ASN A 108 -18.92 0.90 9.08
N ARG A 109 -19.09 -0.35 8.62
CA ARG A 109 -18.87 -0.78 7.22
C ARG A 109 -17.47 -0.42 6.69
N LEU A 110 -16.46 -0.50 7.55
CA LEU A 110 -15.07 -0.26 7.19
C LEU A 110 -14.43 -1.54 6.64
N PRO A 111 -13.54 -1.44 5.63
CA PRO A 111 -12.85 -2.61 5.10
C PRO A 111 -12.03 -3.34 6.16
N ILE A 112 -12.05 -4.67 6.12
CA ILE A 112 -11.21 -5.50 6.98
C ILE A 112 -9.82 -5.60 6.32
N PRO A 113 -8.73 -5.32 7.05
CA PRO A 113 -7.38 -5.44 6.52
C PRO A 113 -7.07 -6.87 6.07
N SER A 114 -6.37 -7.00 4.94
CA SER A 114 -6.04 -8.30 4.33
C SER A 114 -5.05 -9.11 5.17
N CYS A 115 -4.24 -8.43 5.98
CA CYS A 115 -3.19 -9.02 6.82
C CYS A 115 -3.53 -8.81 8.30
N THR A 116 -4.38 -9.68 8.85
CA THR A 116 -4.81 -9.65 10.28
C THR A 116 -4.52 -10.97 11.00
N SER A 117 -4.02 -11.98 10.30
CA SER A 117 -3.65 -13.24 10.94
C SER A 117 -2.46 -13.03 11.86
N SER A 118 -2.50 -13.61 13.05
CA SER A 118 -1.36 -13.63 13.97
C SER A 118 -0.19 -14.52 13.52
N ARG A 119 -0.21 -14.96 12.26
CA ARG A 119 0.82 -15.82 11.68
C ARG A 119 1.95 -14.94 11.14
N PRO A 120 3.21 -15.35 11.34
CA PRO A 120 4.33 -14.68 10.69
C PRO A 120 4.17 -14.70 9.16
N VAL A 121 4.50 -13.60 8.50
CA VAL A 121 4.41 -13.39 7.06
C VAL A 121 5.75 -12.86 6.57
N MET A 122 6.31 -13.46 5.52
CA MET A 122 7.47 -12.92 4.83
C MET A 122 6.97 -12.01 3.70
N PRO A 123 7.28 -10.71 3.69
CA PRO A 123 6.90 -9.83 2.60
C PRO A 123 7.62 -10.17 1.29
N ASP A 124 6.91 -10.04 0.18
CA ASP A 124 7.47 -10.19 -1.17
C ASP A 124 8.15 -8.89 -1.64
N ILE A 125 7.57 -7.76 -1.28
CA ILE A 125 7.95 -6.41 -1.71
C ILE A 125 7.96 -5.48 -0.51
N LEU A 126 8.99 -4.64 -0.41
CA LEU A 126 9.08 -3.52 0.53
C LEU A 126 8.88 -2.24 -0.26
N ILE A 127 7.85 -1.46 0.09
CA ILE A 127 7.58 -0.16 -0.48
C ILE A 127 8.20 0.90 0.42
N GLY A 128 9.30 1.47 -0.06
CA GLY A 128 10.01 2.61 0.53
C GLY A 128 9.35 3.93 0.17
N ILE A 129 9.89 5.03 0.70
CA ILE A 129 9.37 6.38 0.55
C ILE A 129 9.30 6.86 -0.91
N ASP A 130 10.14 6.29 -1.78
CA ASP A 130 10.17 6.51 -3.23
C ASP A 130 8.88 6.14 -3.94
N ASN A 131 8.14 5.12 -3.46
CA ASN A 131 6.84 4.72 -4.00
C ASN A 131 5.68 4.87 -2.98
N TYR A 132 5.99 5.16 -1.72
CA TYR A 132 5.04 5.12 -0.60
C TYR A 132 3.81 6.03 -0.79
N TRP A 133 4.04 7.25 -1.28
CA TRP A 133 2.96 8.25 -1.44
C TRP A 133 1.99 7.90 -2.57
N ASP A 134 2.42 7.14 -3.57
CA ASP A 134 1.56 6.67 -4.65
C ASP A 134 0.69 5.47 -4.21
N VAL A 135 1.07 4.80 -3.13
CA VAL A 135 0.32 3.67 -2.53
C VAL A 135 -0.72 4.15 -1.52
N LEU A 136 -0.42 5.19 -0.73
CA LEU A 136 -1.37 5.75 0.22
C LEU A 136 -2.51 6.49 -0.48
N LEU A 137 -3.70 6.37 0.08
CA LEU A 137 -4.82 7.22 -0.32
C LEU A 137 -4.97 8.41 0.63
N GLN A 138 -5.74 9.41 0.21
CA GLN A 138 -5.94 10.65 0.95
C GLN A 138 -7.00 10.53 2.06
N GLU A 139 -7.74 9.42 2.14
CA GLU A 139 -8.74 9.21 3.17
C GLU A 139 -8.10 9.26 4.57
N PRO A 140 -8.69 10.03 5.51
CA PRO A 140 -8.16 10.12 6.86
C PRO A 140 -8.07 8.75 7.54
N PRO A 141 -6.98 8.47 8.25
CA PRO A 141 -6.87 7.23 9.00
C PRO A 141 -7.90 7.16 10.13
N VAL A 142 -8.33 5.95 10.48
CA VAL A 142 -9.33 5.69 11.53
C VAL A 142 -8.65 5.05 12.74
N CYS A 143 -8.85 5.63 13.92
CA CYS A 143 -8.40 5.00 15.17
C CYS A 143 -9.44 3.96 15.62
N LEU A 144 -8.99 2.72 15.82
CA LEU A 144 -9.77 1.59 16.27
C LEU A 144 -9.92 1.61 17.80
N PRO A 145 -10.93 0.91 18.37
CA PRO A 145 -11.10 0.81 19.83
C PRO A 145 -9.84 0.41 20.61
N SER A 146 -8.98 -0.43 20.05
CA SER A 146 -7.69 -0.81 20.64
C SER A 146 -6.61 0.29 20.63
N GLY A 147 -6.86 1.43 19.98
CA GLY A 147 -5.87 2.49 19.74
C GLY A 147 -5.03 2.27 18.49
N MET A 148 -5.19 1.14 17.81
CA MET A 148 -4.59 0.85 16.51
C MET A 148 -5.14 1.79 15.43
N VAL A 149 -4.38 2.00 14.37
CA VAL A 149 -4.75 2.93 13.29
C VAL A 149 -4.95 2.18 11.98
N LEU A 150 -6.14 2.29 11.42
CA LEU A 150 -6.52 1.83 10.10
C LEU A 150 -6.17 2.91 9.07
N THR A 151 -5.36 2.57 8.06
CA THR A 151 -4.94 3.48 7.00
C THR A 151 -5.37 2.93 5.64
N TYR A 152 -5.82 3.81 4.74
CA TYR A 152 -6.28 3.44 3.41
C TYR A 152 -5.14 3.46 2.39
N THR A 153 -5.10 2.43 1.55
CA THR A 153 -4.11 2.29 0.48
C THR A 153 -4.81 1.85 -0.81
N ARG A 154 -4.13 2.02 -1.95
CA ARG A 154 -4.58 1.50 -3.24
C ARG A 154 -4.83 -0.01 -3.26
N PHE A 155 -4.32 -0.76 -2.29
CA PHE A 155 -4.46 -2.22 -2.21
C PHE A 155 -5.39 -2.68 -1.09
N GLY A 156 -6.11 -1.75 -0.47
CA GLY A 156 -6.97 -2.01 0.69
C GLY A 156 -6.42 -1.38 1.97
N THR A 157 -7.08 -1.64 3.10
CA THR A 157 -6.69 -1.03 4.37
C THR A 157 -5.55 -1.78 5.05
N VAL A 158 -4.64 -1.04 5.67
CA VAL A 158 -3.58 -1.56 6.53
C VAL A 158 -3.78 -1.12 7.96
N VAL A 159 -3.16 -1.87 8.89
CA VAL A 159 -3.17 -1.54 10.30
C VAL A 159 -1.76 -1.19 10.76
N SER A 160 -1.66 -0.14 11.57
CA SER A 160 -0.43 0.34 12.18
C SER A 160 -0.63 0.72 13.65
N GLY A 161 0.47 0.91 14.36
CA GLY A 161 0.46 1.25 15.78
C GLY A 161 0.64 0.02 16.68
N ASN A 162 0.56 0.28 17.98
CA ASN A 162 0.62 -0.72 19.03
C ASN A 162 -0.52 -0.44 20.02
N SER A 163 -1.15 -1.48 20.55
CA SER A 163 -2.21 -1.40 21.57
C SER A 163 -1.73 -0.79 22.90
N VAL A 164 -0.42 -0.56 23.07
CA VAL A 164 0.19 0.02 24.27
C VAL A 164 -0.15 1.52 24.45
N PHE A 165 -0.69 2.21 23.44
CA PHE A 165 -1.06 3.63 23.54
C PHE A 165 -2.48 3.90 24.09
N LEU A 166 -2.99 3.03 24.95
CA LEU A 166 -4.23 3.26 25.72
C LEU A 166 -3.95 4.06 27.00
N SER A 167 -3.49 5.31 26.86
CA SER A 167 -3.90 6.38 27.79
C SER A 167 -3.79 7.75 27.11
N GLY A 168 -4.95 8.34 26.77
CA GLY A 168 -5.12 9.79 26.64
C GLY A 168 -5.15 10.43 25.25
N TYR A 169 -4.43 9.94 24.22
CA TYR A 169 -4.13 10.81 23.05
C TYR A 169 -4.91 10.56 21.75
N ARG A 170 -5.54 9.41 21.53
CA ARG A 170 -6.26 9.11 20.27
C ARG A 170 -7.64 8.52 20.54
N ARG A 171 -8.67 9.36 20.72
CA ARG A 171 -10.06 8.88 20.62
C ARG A 171 -10.31 8.40 19.19
N ALA A 172 -11.04 7.29 19.05
CA ALA A 172 -11.60 6.85 17.77
C ALA A 172 -12.38 8.01 17.13
N GLN A 173 -11.78 8.65 16.13
CA GLN A 173 -12.45 9.67 15.33
C GLN A 173 -12.97 8.99 14.08
N ILE A 174 -14.28 9.09 13.84
CA ILE A 174 -14.89 8.72 12.58
C ILE A 174 -14.76 9.94 11.67
N PRO A 175 -14.20 9.82 10.45
CA PRO A 175 -14.19 10.92 9.49
C PRO A 175 -15.64 11.39 9.26
N MET A 176 -15.89 12.70 9.43
CA MET A 176 -17.20 13.26 9.09
C MET A 176 -17.48 13.02 7.60
N LYS A 177 -18.73 12.66 7.28
CA LYS A 177 -19.21 12.23 5.95
C LYS A 177 -18.65 13.09 4.81
N CYS A 178 -18.28 12.43 3.71
CA CYS A 178 -17.93 13.04 2.43
C CYS A 178 -18.88 14.21 2.09
N ILE A 179 -18.32 15.39 1.89
CA ILE A 179 -19.03 16.51 1.27
C ILE A 179 -19.28 16.09 -0.18
N HIS A 180 -20.52 15.79 -0.52
CA HIS A 180 -20.93 15.67 -1.91
C HIS A 180 -20.74 17.05 -2.57
N HIS A 181 -19.68 17.19 -3.37
CA HIS A 181 -19.67 18.23 -4.40
C HIS A 181 -20.80 17.89 -5.37
N SER A 182 -21.89 18.66 -5.28
CA SER A 182 -22.94 18.66 -6.28
C SER A 182 -22.30 19.00 -7.62
N ARG A 183 -22.40 18.08 -8.58
CA ARG A 183 -22.13 18.37 -9.99
C ARG A 183 -23.14 19.43 -10.43
N GLN A 184 -22.72 20.69 -10.50
CA GLN A 184 -23.42 21.67 -11.33
C GLN A 184 -23.27 21.21 -12.77
N THR A 185 -24.37 20.79 -13.36
CA THR A 185 -24.51 20.53 -14.79
C THR A 185 -24.19 21.80 -15.56
N MET A 186 -23.11 21.80 -16.33
CA MET A 186 -22.92 22.76 -17.42
C MET A 186 -24.06 22.55 -18.42
N LYS A 187 -24.97 23.52 -18.52
CA LYS A 187 -25.87 23.64 -19.66
C LYS A 187 -25.06 24.14 -20.84
N SER A 188 -24.95 23.33 -21.88
CA SER A 188 -24.59 23.78 -23.22
C SER A 188 -25.71 24.69 -23.75
N GLN A 189 -25.43 25.97 -23.95
CA GLN A 189 -26.24 26.79 -24.84
C GLN A 189 -25.53 26.86 -26.18
N GLY A 190 -26.07 26.06 -27.10
CA GLY A 190 -25.78 26.14 -28.52
C GLY A 190 -26.40 27.39 -29.12
N ASP A 191 -25.65 27.85 -30.11
CA ASP A 191 -25.87 28.94 -31.04
C ASP A 191 -27.24 28.87 -31.75
N SER A 192 -27.88 30.03 -31.95
CA SER A 192 -28.95 30.25 -32.93
C SER A 192 -29.08 31.75 -33.17
N GLY A 193 -28.53 32.18 -34.30
CA GLY A 193 -28.54 33.57 -34.73
C GLY A 193 -29.92 34.11 -35.09
N HIS A 194 -30.03 35.44 -35.09
CA HIS A 194 -30.99 36.14 -35.93
C HIS A 194 -30.46 37.54 -36.28
N LEU A 195 -30.35 37.80 -37.60
CA LEU A 195 -30.16 39.12 -38.19
C LEU A 195 -31.36 40.02 -37.86
N THR A 196 -31.14 41.32 -37.66
CA THR A 196 -32.01 42.34 -38.26
C THR A 196 -31.27 43.67 -38.44
N LEU A 197 -31.22 44.09 -39.72
CA LEU A 197 -31.12 45.42 -40.33
C LEU A 197 -30.29 46.53 -39.65
#